data_AF-A0A7W2JFF0-F1
#
_entry.id   AF-A0A7W2JFF0-F1
#
_cell.length_a   1.000
_cell.length_b   1.000
_cell.length_c   1.000
_cell.angle_alpha   90.00
_cell.angle_beta   90.00
_cell.angle_gamma   90.00
#
_symmetry.space_group_name_H-M   'P 1'
#
loop_
_entity.id
_entity.type
_entity.pdbx_description
1 polymer ?
#
loop_
_entity_poly.entity_id
_entity_poly.type
_entity_poly.pdbx_seq_one_letter_code
_entity_poly.pdbx_strand_id
1 'polypeptide(L)'
;MEVARKISQQALDNALVAFARYKIGEIKIFDLEQAMSFEAGEALSESGLVQLTIAKMASGRYRISDEGENAITQAGRDRLEAIRGRS
;
A
#
# COMPACT_ATOMS: atom_id res chain seq x y z
N MET A 1 -5.44 19.31 9.44
CA MET A 1 -4.05 18.87 9.72
C MET A 1 -3.65 18.01 8.54
N GLU A 2 -3.09 18.61 7.49
CA GLU A 2 -2.61 17.89 6.31
C GLU A 2 -1.16 17.47 6.55
N VAL A 3 -0.95 16.25 7.03
CA VAL A 3 0.34 15.57 6.93
C VAL A 3 0.46 15.00 5.53
N ALA A 4 0.53 15.88 4.53
CA ALA A 4 1.03 15.54 3.20
C ALA A 4 2.55 15.28 3.33
N ARG A 5 2.92 14.16 3.97
CA ARG A 5 4.29 13.68 3.97
C ARG A 5 4.64 13.43 2.51
N LYS A 6 5.70 14.09 2.03
CA LYS A 6 6.22 14.03 0.66
C LYS A 6 6.75 12.64 0.36
N ILE A 7 5.87 11.67 0.18
CA ILE A 7 6.24 10.36 -0.30
C ILE A 7 6.28 10.46 -1.83
N SER A 8 7.42 10.10 -2.41
CA SER A 8 7.57 10.13 -3.86
C SER A 8 6.53 9.22 -4.50
N GLN A 9 6.03 9.61 -5.68
CA GLN A 9 5.13 8.76 -6.47
C GLN A 9 5.69 7.34 -6.64
N GLN A 10 7.01 7.23 -6.83
CA GLN A 10 7.71 5.93 -6.90
C GLN A 10 7.52 5.07 -5.65
N ALA A 11 7.56 5.66 -4.45
CA ALA A 11 7.39 4.94 -3.20
C ALA A 11 5.92 4.54 -2.98
N LEU A 12 4.96 5.37 -3.42
CA LEU A 12 3.54 5.02 -3.45
C LEU A 12 3.28 3.86 -4.44
N ASP A 13 3.86 3.92 -5.63
CA ASP A 13 3.75 2.87 -6.65
C ASP A 13 4.36 1.56 -6.16
N ASN A 14 5.53 1.59 -5.52
CA ASN A 14 6.17 0.42 -4.92
C ASN A 14 5.30 -0.19 -3.80
N ALA A 15 4.68 0.66 -2.96
CA ALA A 15 3.77 0.21 -1.91
C ALA A 15 2.51 -0.47 -2.51
N LEU A 16 1.94 0.11 -3.56
CA LEU A 16 0.80 -0.46 -4.28
C LEU A 16 1.16 -1.83 -4.90
N VAL A 17 2.34 -1.95 -5.51
CA VAL A 17 2.83 -3.22 -6.07
C VAL A 17 3.02 -4.26 -4.97
N ALA A 18 3.68 -3.91 -3.86
CA ALA A 18 3.87 -4.83 -2.74
C ALA A 18 2.54 -5.30 -2.16
N PHE A 19 1.58 -4.38 -1.98
CA PHE A 19 0.24 -4.71 -1.53
C PHE A 19 -0.48 -5.66 -2.49
N ALA A 20 -0.40 -5.41 -3.80
CA ALA A 20 -0.98 -6.30 -4.81
C ALA A 20 -0.41 -7.72 -4.78
N ARG A 21 0.91 -7.85 -4.60
CA ARG A 21 1.60 -9.15 -4.45
C ARG A 21 1.16 -9.87 -3.19
N TYR A 22 0.97 -9.13 -2.09
CA TYR A 22 0.42 -9.69 -0.85
C TYR A 22 -1.01 -10.21 -1.07
N LYS A 23 -1.87 -9.45 -1.78
CA LYS A 23 -3.26 -9.84 -2.04
C LYS A 23 -3.40 -11.12 -2.85
N ILE A 24 -2.49 -11.39 -3.78
CA ILE A 24 -2.47 -12.64 -4.56
C ILE A 24 -1.68 -13.77 -3.87
N GLY A 25 -1.20 -13.55 -2.65
CA GLY A 25 -0.45 -14.54 -1.87
C GLY A 25 0.98 -14.78 -2.36
N GLU A 26 1.53 -13.90 -3.20
CA GLU A 26 2.91 -14.00 -3.69
C GLU A 26 3.94 -13.66 -2.60
N ILE A 27 3.60 -12.74 -1.69
CA ILE A 27 4.42 -12.37 -0.53
C ILE A 27 3.60 -12.46 0.76
N LYS A 28 4.27 -12.67 1.90
CA LYS A 28 3.60 -12.71 3.21
C LYS A 28 3.49 -11.31 3.81
N ILE A 29 2.67 -11.19 4.87
CA ILE A 29 2.50 -9.92 5.59
C ILE A 29 3.83 -9.34 6.10
N PHE A 30 4.76 -10.18 6.54
CA PHE A 30 6.10 -9.75 6.98
C PHE A 30 6.96 -9.18 5.83
N ASP A 31 6.81 -9.72 4.62
CA ASP A 31 7.50 -9.20 3.44
C ASP A 31 6.88 -7.87 3.01
N LEU A 32 5.56 -7.74 3.12
CA LEU A 32 4.84 -6.48 2.90
C LEU A 32 5.33 -5.41 3.90
N GLU A 33 5.49 -5.76 5.18
CA GLU A 33 6.00 -4.86 6.20
C GLU A 33 7.47 -4.44 5.98
N GLN A 34 8.28 -5.27 5.30
CA GLN A 34 9.63 -4.88 4.91
C GLN A 34 9.66 -4.03 3.64
N ALA A 35 8.80 -4.34 2.67
CA ALA A 35 8.75 -3.65 1.39
C ALA A 35 8.07 -2.27 1.47
N MET A 36 7.19 -2.07 2.45
CA MET A 36 6.40 -0.85 2.62
C MET A 36 6.73 -0.20 3.97
N SER A 37 7.12 1.08 3.97
CA SER A 37 7.23 1.84 5.23
C SER A 37 5.86 2.25 5.75
N PHE A 38 5.73 2.50 7.06
CA PHE A 38 4.48 3.01 7.65
C PHE A 38 3.93 4.23 6.91
N GLU A 39 4.80 5.18 6.57
CA GLU A 39 4.43 6.38 5.83
C GLU A 39 3.87 6.04 4.44
N ALA A 40 4.50 5.10 3.73
CA ALA A 40 4.03 4.68 2.42
C ALA A 40 2.67 3.96 2.50
N GLY A 41 2.44 3.17 3.55
CA GLY A 41 1.14 2.56 3.82
C GLY A 41 0.07 3.58 4.19
N GLU A 42 0.42 4.62 4.94
CA GLU A 42 -0.48 5.73 5.30
C GLU A 42 -0.89 6.52 4.07
N ALA A 43 0.08 6.93 3.25
CA ALA A 43 -0.18 7.60 1.97
C ALA A 43 -1.00 6.71 1.02
N LEU A 44 -0.74 5.40 1.01
CA LEU A 44 -1.50 4.46 0.18
C LEU A 44 -2.97 4.34 0.65
N SER A 45 -3.21 4.31 1.96
CA SER A 45 -4.56 4.38 2.56
C SER A 45 -5.29 5.68 2.21
N GLU A 46 -4.58 6.81 2.16
CA GLU A 46 -5.16 8.12 1.85
C GLU A 46 -5.33 8.34 0.33
N SER A 47 -4.58 7.63 -0.50
CA SER A 47 -4.59 7.79 -1.97
C SER A 47 -5.87 7.32 -2.65
N GLY A 48 -6.70 6.52 -1.97
CA GLY A 48 -7.89 5.89 -2.55
C GLY A 48 -7.58 4.78 -3.58
N LEU A 49 -6.31 4.41 -3.78
CA LEU A 49 -5.89 3.30 -4.66
C LEU A 49 -6.25 1.93 -4.04
N VAL A 50 -6.38 1.88 -2.72
CA VAL A 50 -6.68 0.67 -1.96
C VAL A 50 -7.58 1.02 -0.78
N GLN A 51 -8.36 0.04 -0.34
CA GLN A 51 -9.10 0.04 0.91
C GLN A 51 -8.30 -0.73 1.95
N LEU A 52 -7.26 -0.08 2.47
CA LEU A 52 -6.49 -0.56 3.60
C LEU A 52 -6.55 0.46 4.72
N THR A 53 -6.42 -0.03 5.95
CA THR A 53 -6.19 0.77 7.14
C THR A 53 -4.85 0.38 7.72
N ILE A 54 -4.02 1.37 8.03
CA ILE A 54 -2.75 1.17 8.71
C ILE A 54 -2.79 1.88 10.07
N ALA A 55 -2.36 1.18 11.12
CA ALA A 55 -2.34 1.72 12.47
C ALA A 55 -0.99 1.46 13.12
N LYS A 56 -0.37 2.50 13.69
CA LYS A 56 0.87 2.35 14.46
C LYS A 56 0.55 1.80 15.85
N MET A 57 1.20 0.71 16.23
CA MET A 57 1.08 0.11 17.56
C MET A 57 2.08 0.74 18.53
N ALA A 58 1.78 0.65 19.83
CA ALA A 58 2.65 1.15 20.90
C ALA A 58 4.05 0.49 20.92
N SER A 59 4.20 -0.70 20.32
CA SER A 59 5.48 -1.40 20.16
C SER A 59 6.37 -0.84 19.05
N GLY A 60 5.93 0.18 18.31
CA GLY A 60 6.65 0.72 17.16
C GLY A 60 6.41 -0.06 15.86
N ARG A 61 5.80 -1.25 15.93
CA ARG A 61 5.26 -1.95 14.76
C ARG A 61 3.99 -1.28 14.27
N TYR A 62 3.58 -1.56 13.04
CA TYR A 62 2.29 -1.12 12.51
C TYR A 62 1.49 -2.32 12.07
N ARG A 63 0.16 -2.21 12.16
CA ARG A 63 -0.78 -3.24 11.72
C ARG A 63 -1.43 -2.75 10.45
N ILE A 64 -1.42 -3.60 9.43
CA ILE A 64 -2.19 -3.43 8.21
C ILE A 64 -3.47 -4.24 8.35
N SER A 65 -4.60 -3.66 8.00
CA SER A 65 -5.90 -4.32 7.90
C SER A 65 -6.51 -3.91 6.56
N ASP A 66 -7.10 -4.84 5.85
CA ASP A 66 -7.67 -4.59 4.52
C ASP A 66 -9.06 -5.19 4.38
N GLU A 67 -9.88 -4.66 3.48
CA GLU A 67 -11.27 -5.11 3.27
C GLU A 67 -11.38 -6.43 2.47
N GLY A 68 -10.34 -7.27 2.48
CA GLY A 68 -10.39 -8.60 1.86
C GLY A 68 -10.30 -8.55 0.34
N GLU A 69 -11.08 -9.35 -0.37
CA GLU A 69 -10.91 -9.61 -1.81
C GLU A 69 -10.98 -8.34 -2.69
N ASN A 70 -11.65 -7.28 -2.21
CA ASN A 70 -11.81 -6.01 -2.90
C ASN A 70 -10.91 -4.88 -2.40
N ALA A 71 -9.84 -5.20 -1.66
CA ALA A 71 -8.97 -4.18 -1.07
C ALA A 71 -8.23 -3.29 -2.09
N ILE A 72 -8.18 -3.63 -3.37
CA ILE A 72 -7.62 -2.76 -4.43
C ILE A 72 -8.77 -2.17 -5.23
N THR A 73 -8.88 -0.84 -5.21
CA THR A 73 -9.92 -0.11 -5.94
C THR A 73 -9.66 -0.14 -7.44
N GLN A 74 -10.64 0.29 -8.25
CA GLN A 74 -10.44 0.40 -9.70
C GLN A 74 -9.25 1.32 -10.03
N ALA A 75 -9.14 2.46 -9.35
CA ALA A 75 -8.01 3.38 -9.52
C ALA A 75 -6.65 2.73 -9.19
N GLY A 76 -6.61 1.86 -8.17
CA GLY A 76 -5.43 1.07 -7.85
C GLY A 76 -5.06 0.07 -8.96
N ARG A 77 -6.06 -0.57 -9.57
CA ARG A 77 -5.85 -1.50 -10.70
C ARG A 77 -5.34 -0.75 -11.93
N ASP A 78 -5.97 0.36 -12.29
CA ASP A 78 -5.55 1.20 -13.41
C ASP A 78 -4.09 1.70 -13.21
N ARG A 79 -3.74 2.07 -11.96
CA ARG A 79 -2.37 2.46 -11.62
C ARG A 79 -1.39 1.30 -11.73
N LEU A 80 -1.76 0.09 -11.28
CA LEU A 80 -0.94 -1.12 -11.43
C LEU A 80 -0.69 -1.46 -12.89
N GLU A 81 -1.70 -1.32 -13.75
CA GLU A 81 -1.56 -1.51 -15.20
C GLU A 81 -0.63 -0.46 -15.81
N ALA A 82 -0.75 0.80 -15.41
CA ALA A 82 0.15 1.86 -15.85
C ALA A 82 1.61 1.62 -15.41
N ILE A 83 1.82 1.06 -14.21
CA ILE A 83 3.15 0.67 -13.73
C ILE A 83 3.72 -0.48 -14.57
N ARG A 84 2.90 -1.52 -14.85
CA ARG A 84 3.30 -2.69 -15.64
C ARG A 84 3.55 -2.37 -17.11
N GLY A 85 2.78 -1.45 -17.70
CA GLY A 85 2.95 -0.98 -19.08
C GLY A 85 4.16 -0.07 -19.30
N ARG A 86 4.89 0.28 -18.24
CA ARG A 86 6.09 1.12 -18.29
C ARG A 86 7.40 0.30 -18.33
N SER A 87 7.29 -1.03 -18.36
CA SER A 87 8.40 -1.97 -18.28
C SER A 87 8.89 -2.47 -19.63
#